data_AF-A0AAU1Y419-F1
#
_entry.id   AF-A0AAU1Y419-F1
#
_cell.length_a   1.000
_cell.length_b   1.000
_cell.length_c   1.000
_cell.angle_alpha   90.00
_cell.angle_beta   90.00
_cell.angle_gamma   90.00
#
_symmetry.space_group_name_H-M   'P 1'
#
loop_
_entity.id
_entity.type
_entity.pdbx_description
1 polymer ?
#
loop_
_entity_poly.entity_id
_entity_poly.type
_entity_poly.pdbx_seq_one_letter_code
_entity_poly.pdbx_strand_id
1 'polypeptide(L)'
;MATTATPTEDVARRLTLLAGIVEDRAHHPDPWHIGRLAASLRFAALTAPTYPIQDGRRLPAETLDVLQEARDLMEAHDFHLSPVGIDYAVAPALGPVGDMKPLGAVSEKLARDDFELQKRRNTVIHSGQLDAAADETVTWALTVLTAVHYKHERLAAVVAADNDRPCNRGKTPFHLLAQQRYAEKAAARARSHEGGKLVVALAEFGIPAFLHEDRGVSCVLVAVDRSADEGEAHTGPRVLISSGEHADRPAGEHDEPWSAHLYDGTGEYVDELFVCPAGLDLSAECAQAAMSLASWLTANADRHPRT
;
A
#
# COMPACT_ATOMS: atom_id res chain seq x y z
N MET A 1 4.95 18.23 36.91
CA MET A 1 4.60 18.34 35.49
C MET A 1 5.59 17.46 34.74
N ALA A 2 5.14 16.43 34.03
CA ALA A 2 6.04 15.61 33.23
C ALA A 2 6.42 16.40 31.97
N THR A 3 7.71 16.66 31.78
CA THR A 3 8.22 17.26 30.54
C THR A 3 7.96 16.26 29.43
N THR A 4 7.15 16.64 28.44
CA THR A 4 6.94 15.83 27.24
C THR A 4 8.25 15.77 26.46
N ALA A 5 8.75 14.58 26.17
CA ALA A 5 9.94 14.38 25.35
C ALA A 5 9.76 15.05 23.98
N THR A 6 10.83 15.63 23.46
CA THR A 6 10.86 16.17 22.10
C THR A 6 10.85 15.03 21.07
N PRO A 7 10.37 15.26 19.84
CA PRO A 7 10.41 14.24 18.79
C PRO A 7 11.81 13.64 18.57
N THR A 8 12.86 14.46 18.68
CA THR A 8 14.25 14.02 18.53
C THR A 8 14.76 13.17 19.71
N GLU A 9 14.28 13.43 20.93
CA GLU A 9 14.56 12.58 22.10
C GLU A 9 13.88 11.22 21.97
N ASP A 10 12.65 11.18 21.46
CA ASP A 10 11.95 9.91 21.16
C ASP A 10 12.65 9.11 20.06
N VAL A 11 13.18 9.78 19.02
CA VAL A 11 14.02 9.12 18.00
C VAL A 11 15.27 8.52 18.64
N ALA A 12 16.00 9.29 19.45
CA ALA A 12 17.20 8.81 20.14
C ALA A 12 16.90 7.57 21.01
N ARG A 13 15.80 7.62 21.76
CA ARG A 13 15.32 6.51 22.58
C ARG A 13 15.03 5.28 21.73
N ARG A 14 14.22 5.41 20.67
CA ARG A 14 13.86 4.27 19.81
C ARG A 14 15.06 3.67 19.08
N LEU A 15 16.00 4.47 18.60
CA LEU A 15 17.23 3.99 17.97
C LEU A 15 18.12 3.22 18.96
N THR A 16 18.19 3.67 20.21
CA THR A 16 18.91 2.95 21.27
C THR A 16 18.28 1.58 21.54
N LEU A 17 16.95 1.53 21.64
CA LEU A 17 16.23 0.26 21.83
C LEU A 17 16.39 -0.66 20.61
N LEU A 18 16.32 -0.12 19.39
CA LEU A 18 16.53 -0.87 18.16
C LEU A 18 17.95 -1.46 18.07
N ALA A 19 18.97 -0.72 18.50
CA ALA A 19 20.33 -1.25 18.58
C ALA A 19 20.42 -2.46 19.52
N GLY A 20 19.74 -2.41 20.67
CA GLY A 20 19.64 -3.56 21.58
C GLY A 20 18.91 -4.76 20.97
N ILE A 21 17.84 -4.52 20.19
CA ILE A 21 17.14 -5.57 19.45
C ILE A 21 18.06 -6.21 18.41
N VAL A 22 18.85 -5.41 17.67
CA VAL A 22 19.81 -5.92 16.69
C VAL A 22 20.82 -6.86 17.35
N GLU A 23 21.38 -6.49 18.49
CA GLU A 23 22.34 -7.34 19.20
C GLU A 23 21.74 -8.65 19.73
N ASP A 24 20.51 -8.61 20.22
CA ASP A 24 19.84 -9.78 20.81
C ASP A 24 19.24 -10.72 19.75
N ARG A 25 18.74 -10.17 18.64
CA ARG A 25 17.85 -10.89 17.69
C ARG A 25 18.36 -10.99 16.27
N ALA A 26 19.31 -10.16 15.84
CA ALA A 26 19.80 -10.25 14.48
C ALA A 26 20.57 -11.57 14.29
N HIS A 27 20.44 -12.15 13.10
CA HIS A 27 21.19 -13.33 12.70
C HIS A 27 22.00 -13.02 11.46
N HIS A 28 23.32 -13.17 11.55
CA HIS A 28 24.21 -13.02 10.42
C HIS A 28 25.38 -14.02 10.56
N PRO A 29 25.88 -14.63 9.46
CA PRO A 29 27.02 -15.55 9.52
C PRO A 29 28.29 -14.95 10.12
N ASP A 30 28.47 -13.64 9.96
CA ASP A 30 29.58 -12.87 10.52
C ASP A 30 29.08 -11.90 11.61
N PRO A 31 29.39 -12.16 12.90
CA PRO A 31 28.99 -11.31 14.02
C PRO A 31 29.48 -9.86 13.94
N TRP A 32 30.55 -9.58 13.19
CA TRP A 32 31.04 -8.22 13.02
C TRP A 32 29.99 -7.30 12.39
N HIS A 33 29.21 -7.81 11.45
CA HIS A 33 28.14 -7.05 10.79
C HIS A 33 27.02 -6.67 11.78
N ILE A 34 26.69 -7.53 12.74
CA ILE A 34 25.71 -7.25 13.80
C ILE A 34 26.24 -6.13 14.71
N GLY A 35 27.50 -6.25 15.15
CA GLY A 35 28.14 -5.23 15.98
C GLY A 35 28.25 -3.87 15.27
N ARG A 36 28.59 -3.87 13.98
CA ARG A 36 28.62 -2.65 13.15
C ARG A 36 27.25 -2.00 13.06
N LEU A 37 26.20 -2.76 12.74
CA LEU A 37 24.84 -2.24 12.63
C LEU A 37 24.37 -1.63 13.96
N ALA A 38 24.55 -2.34 15.07
CA ALA A 38 24.20 -1.84 16.40
C ALA A 38 24.99 -0.57 16.77
N ALA A 39 26.26 -0.50 16.42
CA ALA A 39 27.09 0.69 16.63
C ALA A 39 26.59 1.90 15.83
N SER A 40 26.25 1.72 14.55
CA SER A 40 25.67 2.79 13.71
C SER A 40 24.35 3.32 14.30
N LEU A 41 23.46 2.43 14.76
CA LEU A 41 22.19 2.84 15.37
C LEU A 41 22.39 3.62 16.69
N ARG A 42 23.35 3.21 17.53
CA ARG A 42 23.69 3.96 18.75
C ARG A 42 24.31 5.32 18.47
N PHE A 43 25.15 5.39 17.44
CA PHE A 43 25.74 6.65 17.04
C PHE A 43 24.67 7.63 16.52
N ALA A 44 23.75 7.15 15.69
CA ALA A 44 22.59 7.94 15.25
C ALA A 44 21.71 8.37 16.45
N ALA A 45 21.50 7.48 17.43
CA ALA A 45 20.78 7.82 18.66
C ALA A 45 21.45 8.96 19.45
N LEU A 46 22.78 8.94 19.53
CA LEU A 46 23.56 9.97 20.25
C LEU A 46 23.47 11.33 19.58
N THR A 47 23.45 11.38 18.25
CA THR A 47 23.45 12.63 17.47
C THR A 47 22.05 13.20 17.25
N ALA A 48 21.00 12.36 17.24
CA ALA A 48 19.61 12.78 17.01
C ALA A 48 19.09 13.95 17.88
N PRO A 49 19.35 14.04 19.21
CA PRO A 49 18.80 15.11 20.07
C PRO A 49 19.55 16.44 19.96
N THR A 50 20.51 16.58 19.04
CA THR A 50 21.31 17.80 18.90
C THR A 50 20.46 18.94 18.30
N TYR A 51 20.01 19.87 19.14
CA TYR A 51 19.12 20.99 18.80
C TYR A 51 19.84 22.36 18.90
N PRO A 52 19.48 23.40 18.11
CA PRO A 52 18.58 23.43 16.94
C PRO A 52 19.32 23.31 15.59
N ILE A 53 18.65 22.73 14.59
CA ILE A 53 19.13 22.67 13.20
C ILE A 53 18.64 23.90 12.43
N GLN A 54 19.56 24.75 11.98
CA GLN A 54 19.23 26.04 11.35
C GLN A 54 18.62 25.93 9.94
N ASP A 55 18.76 24.78 9.28
CA ASP A 55 18.36 24.57 7.89
C ASP A 55 16.94 23.99 7.73
N GLY A 56 16.18 23.87 8.82
CA GLY A 56 14.80 23.38 8.79
C GLY A 56 14.67 21.86 8.73
N ARG A 57 15.79 21.10 8.75
CA ARG A 57 15.72 19.64 8.91
C ARG A 57 15.20 19.25 10.28
N ARG A 58 14.57 18.07 10.32
CA ARG A 58 14.04 17.48 11.55
C ARG A 58 15.03 16.56 12.28
N LEU A 59 16.10 16.14 11.58
CA LEU A 59 17.22 15.36 12.11
C LEU A 59 18.55 15.89 11.53
N PRO A 60 19.67 15.81 12.27
CA PRO A 60 20.99 16.24 11.77
C PRO A 60 21.45 15.45 10.53
N ALA A 61 22.28 16.08 9.68
CA ALA A 61 22.88 15.45 8.49
C ALA A 61 23.55 14.12 8.83
N GLU A 62 24.42 14.18 9.84
CA GLU A 62 25.22 13.06 10.30
C GLU A 62 24.35 11.90 10.81
N THR A 63 23.22 12.20 11.46
CA THR A 63 22.25 11.17 11.85
C THR A 63 21.64 10.51 10.62
N LEU A 64 21.22 11.29 9.61
CA LEU A 64 20.63 10.74 8.39
C LEU A 64 21.62 9.90 7.58
N ASP A 65 22.86 10.35 7.45
CA ASP A 65 23.91 9.64 6.71
C ASP A 65 24.20 8.27 7.35
N VAL A 66 24.33 8.22 8.68
CA VAL A 66 24.57 6.97 9.41
C VAL A 66 23.38 6.02 9.36
N LEU A 67 22.15 6.54 9.36
CA LEU A 67 20.95 5.73 9.19
C LEU A 67 20.84 5.16 7.77
N GLN A 68 21.28 5.91 6.76
CA GLN A 68 21.37 5.41 5.40
C GLN A 68 22.41 4.29 5.29
N GLU A 69 23.61 4.47 5.87
CA GLU A 69 24.62 3.39 5.91
C GLU A 69 24.11 2.13 6.63
N ALA A 70 23.36 2.30 7.73
CA ALA A 70 22.74 1.18 8.43
C ALA A 70 21.70 0.46 7.56
N ARG A 71 20.90 1.21 6.79
CA ARG A 71 19.94 0.65 5.83
C ARG A 71 20.66 -0.11 4.72
N ASP A 72 21.66 0.48 4.09
CA ASP A 72 22.44 -0.14 3.02
C ASP A 72 23.07 -1.46 3.50
N LEU A 73 23.56 -1.49 4.75
CA LEU A 73 24.08 -2.70 5.38
C LEU A 73 22.99 -3.77 5.53
N MET A 74 21.80 -3.41 6.00
CA MET A 74 20.66 -4.32 6.16
C MET A 74 20.07 -4.83 4.84
N GLU A 75 20.21 -4.06 3.76
CA GLU A 75 19.78 -4.48 2.42
C GLU A 75 20.81 -5.39 1.75
N ALA A 76 22.09 -5.17 2.00
CA ALA A 76 23.18 -5.99 1.47
C ALA A 76 23.32 -7.36 2.16
N HIS A 77 22.79 -7.51 3.38
CA HIS A 77 22.96 -8.69 4.22
C HIS A 77 21.65 -9.13 4.88
N ASP A 78 21.37 -10.43 4.90
CA ASP A 78 20.18 -10.95 5.60
C ASP A 78 20.45 -11.03 7.11
N PHE A 79 19.94 -10.06 7.87
CA PHE A 79 19.99 -10.02 9.33
C PHE A 79 18.80 -10.72 10.01
N HIS A 80 17.87 -11.29 9.25
CA HIS A 80 16.57 -11.75 9.73
C HIS A 80 15.70 -10.64 10.37
N LEU A 81 15.99 -9.38 10.02
CA LEU A 81 15.29 -8.17 10.46
C LEU A 81 15.11 -7.25 9.26
N SER A 82 13.95 -6.60 9.15
CA SER A 82 13.69 -5.66 8.06
C SER A 82 14.25 -4.26 8.37
N PRO A 83 14.85 -3.56 7.38
CA PRO A 83 15.32 -2.18 7.54
C PRO A 83 14.21 -1.18 7.89
N VAL A 84 12.94 -1.55 7.68
CA VAL A 84 11.77 -0.74 8.06
C VAL A 84 11.71 -0.51 9.58
N GLY A 85 12.42 -1.31 10.40
CA GLY A 85 12.62 -1.01 11.82
C GLY A 85 13.20 0.38 12.08
N ILE A 86 14.10 0.84 11.20
CA ILE A 86 14.70 2.18 11.27
C ILE A 86 13.62 3.24 11.04
N ASP A 87 12.70 3.03 10.08
CA ASP A 87 11.61 3.97 9.80
C ASP A 87 10.71 4.18 11.02
N TYR A 88 10.36 3.10 11.74
CA TYR A 88 9.57 3.22 12.97
C TYR A 88 10.32 3.94 14.09
N ALA A 89 11.64 3.78 14.15
CA ALA A 89 12.46 4.48 15.13
C ALA A 89 12.51 5.99 14.86
N VAL A 90 12.58 6.40 13.60
CA VAL A 90 12.68 7.83 13.22
C VAL A 90 11.34 8.52 12.95
N ALA A 91 10.24 7.76 12.93
CA ALA A 91 8.90 8.26 12.65
C ALA A 91 8.46 9.49 13.47
N PRO A 92 8.82 9.65 14.77
CA PRO A 92 8.47 10.85 15.52
C PRO A 92 8.98 12.14 14.86
N ALA A 93 10.15 12.10 14.22
CA ALA A 93 10.71 13.24 13.50
C ALA A 93 10.24 13.25 12.03
N LEU A 94 10.35 12.13 11.31
CA LEU A 94 10.19 12.12 9.85
C LEU A 94 8.75 11.86 9.36
N GLY A 95 7.83 11.53 10.26
CA GLY A 95 6.43 11.20 9.93
C GLY A 95 6.15 9.70 9.97
N PRO A 96 4.87 9.31 9.82
CA PRO A 96 4.46 7.92 9.95
C PRO A 96 5.05 7.03 8.85
N VAL A 97 5.34 5.78 9.20
CA VAL A 97 5.75 4.75 8.24
C VAL A 97 4.57 4.38 7.35
N GLY A 98 4.79 4.35 6.03
CA GLY A 98 3.77 4.02 5.03
C GLY A 98 3.16 2.62 5.22
N ASP A 99 2.01 2.41 4.59
CA ASP A 99 1.24 1.18 4.71
C ASP A 99 1.93 -0.05 4.10
N MET A 100 1.68 -1.21 4.72
CA MET A 100 2.09 -2.50 4.19
C MET A 100 1.12 -2.90 3.08
N LYS A 101 1.59 -2.84 1.83
CA LYS A 101 0.78 -3.17 0.66
C LYS A 101 0.48 -4.67 0.60
N PRO A 102 -0.76 -5.08 0.25
CA PRO A 102 -1.08 -6.49 0.02
C PRO A 102 -0.21 -7.10 -1.09
N LEU A 103 0.17 -8.37 -0.92
CA LEU A 103 1.09 -9.06 -1.84
C LEU A 103 0.42 -9.60 -3.11
N GLY A 104 -0.91 -9.53 -3.22
CA GLY A 104 -1.61 -9.99 -4.42
C GLY A 104 -1.56 -11.51 -4.63
N ALA A 105 -1.51 -12.30 -3.56
CA ALA A 105 -1.46 -13.75 -3.66
C ALA A 105 -2.73 -14.34 -4.31
N VAL A 106 -2.54 -15.21 -5.31
CA VAL A 106 -3.63 -15.98 -5.95
C VAL A 106 -4.06 -17.16 -5.07
N SER A 107 -3.11 -17.80 -4.38
CA SER A 107 -3.41 -18.88 -3.43
C SER A 107 -4.07 -18.35 -2.16
N GLU A 108 -5.20 -18.93 -1.77
CA GLU A 108 -5.90 -18.64 -0.51
C GLU A 108 -4.98 -18.70 0.72
N LYS A 109 -4.17 -19.77 0.82
CA LYS A 109 -3.25 -19.94 1.96
C LYS A 109 -2.28 -18.76 2.09
N LEU A 110 -1.59 -18.40 1.01
CA LEU A 110 -0.63 -17.30 1.01
C LEU A 110 -1.30 -15.94 1.25
N ALA A 111 -2.50 -15.74 0.69
CA ALA A 111 -3.29 -14.53 0.95
C ALA A 111 -3.69 -14.41 2.43
N ARG A 112 -4.01 -15.53 3.08
CA ARG A 112 -4.29 -15.56 4.52
C ARG A 112 -3.05 -15.28 5.36
N ASP A 113 -1.90 -15.84 4.98
CA ASP A 113 -0.63 -15.59 5.67
C ASP A 113 -0.26 -14.09 5.57
N ASP A 114 -0.45 -13.47 4.39
CA ASP A 114 -0.25 -12.04 4.16
C ASP A 114 -1.19 -11.19 5.02
N PHE A 115 -2.49 -11.49 5.00
CA PHE A 115 -3.49 -10.80 5.81
C PHE A 115 -3.16 -10.83 7.31
N GLU A 116 -2.72 -11.97 7.84
CA GLU A 116 -2.34 -12.09 9.25
C GLU A 116 -1.10 -11.23 9.60
N LEU A 117 -0.14 -11.07 8.68
CA LEU A 117 1.00 -10.18 8.88
C LEU A 117 0.56 -8.71 8.90
N GLN A 118 -0.25 -8.28 7.92
CA GLN A 118 -0.79 -6.92 7.87
C GLN A 118 -1.63 -6.60 9.12
N LYS A 119 -2.50 -7.52 9.53
CA LYS A 119 -3.31 -7.39 10.75
C LYS A 119 -2.44 -7.23 12.00
N ARG A 120 -1.36 -8.02 12.13
CA ARG A 120 -0.42 -7.90 13.26
C ARG A 120 0.29 -6.55 13.27
N ARG A 121 0.81 -6.08 12.12
CA ARG A 121 1.38 -4.73 11.99
C ARG A 121 0.38 -3.67 12.46
N ASN A 122 -0.83 -3.70 11.91
CA ASN A 122 -1.85 -2.70 12.22
C ASN A 122 -2.25 -2.74 13.70
N THR A 123 -2.31 -3.92 14.32
CA THR A 123 -2.59 -4.04 15.76
C THR A 123 -1.53 -3.32 16.60
N VAL A 124 -0.25 -3.45 16.26
CA VAL A 124 0.85 -2.80 16.99
C VAL A 124 0.90 -1.29 16.76
N ILE A 125 0.60 -0.83 15.54
CA ILE A 125 0.58 0.60 15.23
C ILE A 125 -0.59 1.30 15.95
N HIS A 126 -1.79 0.72 15.92
CA HIS A 126 -2.99 1.35 16.48
C HIS A 126 -3.12 1.21 18.00
N SER A 127 -2.31 0.35 18.64
CA SER A 127 -2.29 0.22 20.11
C SER A 127 -1.54 1.36 20.80
N GLY A 128 -0.82 2.21 20.06
CA GLY A 128 0.01 3.29 20.62
C GLY A 128 1.25 2.79 21.38
N GLN A 129 1.64 1.52 21.21
CA GLN A 129 2.74 0.91 21.97
C GLN A 129 4.12 1.48 21.63
N LEU A 130 4.30 2.05 20.44
CA LEU A 130 5.53 2.77 20.07
C LEU A 130 5.71 4.08 20.86
N ASP A 131 4.61 4.69 21.32
CA ASP A 131 4.61 5.94 22.07
C ASP A 131 4.52 5.71 23.59
N ALA A 132 4.64 4.45 24.03
CA ALA A 132 4.57 4.10 25.45
C ALA A 132 5.77 4.64 26.24
N ALA A 133 5.51 5.04 27.49
CA ALA A 133 6.56 5.50 28.41
C ALA A 133 7.52 4.38 28.84
N ALA A 134 7.07 3.12 28.83
CA ALA A 134 7.89 1.97 29.21
C ALA A 134 8.73 1.46 28.04
N ASP A 135 10.06 1.39 28.23
CA ASP A 135 11.01 0.90 27.22
C ASP A 135 10.75 -0.54 26.80
N GLU A 136 10.29 -1.38 27.72
CA GLU A 136 9.93 -2.78 27.41
C GLU A 136 8.80 -2.84 26.38
N THR A 137 7.78 -1.99 26.51
CA THR A 137 6.65 -1.92 25.57
C THR A 137 7.10 -1.44 24.19
N VAL A 138 7.96 -0.42 24.13
CA VAL A 138 8.49 0.11 22.87
C VAL A 138 9.42 -0.91 22.20
N THR A 139 10.28 -1.58 22.98
CA THR A 139 11.17 -2.64 22.51
C THR A 139 10.37 -3.81 21.93
N TRP A 140 9.32 -4.24 22.62
CA TRP A 140 8.41 -5.26 22.11
C TRP A 140 7.78 -4.83 20.79
N ALA A 141 7.28 -3.59 20.69
CA ALA A 141 6.63 -3.09 19.48
C ALA A 141 7.60 -3.04 18.30
N LEU A 142 8.81 -2.50 18.49
CA LEU A 142 9.86 -2.47 17.46
C LEU A 142 10.28 -3.89 17.04
N THR A 143 10.41 -4.82 17.98
CA THR A 143 10.75 -6.23 17.70
C THR A 143 9.66 -6.89 16.86
N VAL A 144 8.39 -6.68 17.20
CA VAL A 144 7.27 -7.26 16.44
C VAL A 144 7.21 -6.67 15.04
N LEU A 145 7.35 -5.34 14.90
CA LEU A 145 7.27 -4.67 13.60
C LEU A 145 8.42 -5.09 12.67
N THR A 146 9.66 -5.10 13.14
CA THR A 146 10.82 -5.56 12.36
C THR A 146 10.64 -7.01 11.89
N ALA A 147 10.19 -7.90 12.78
CA ALA A 147 9.96 -9.29 12.44
C ALA A 147 8.76 -9.51 11.49
N VAL A 148 7.69 -8.73 11.62
CA VAL A 148 6.52 -8.80 10.73
C VAL A 148 6.90 -8.35 9.33
N HIS A 149 7.62 -7.24 9.18
CA HIS A 149 8.09 -6.76 7.87
C HIS A 149 9.07 -7.74 7.22
N TYR A 150 10.01 -8.30 7.99
CA TYR A 150 10.91 -9.32 7.45
C TYR A 150 10.13 -10.54 6.92
N LYS A 151 9.14 -11.04 7.69
CA LYS A 151 8.29 -12.14 7.25
C LYS A 151 7.47 -11.79 6.01
N HIS A 152 7.00 -10.55 5.92
CA HIS A 152 6.26 -10.06 4.77
C HIS A 152 7.14 -10.00 3.50
N GLU A 153 8.38 -9.52 3.60
CA GLU A 153 9.37 -9.56 2.52
C GLU A 153 9.67 -10.99 2.07
N ARG A 154 9.86 -11.92 3.01
CA ARG A 154 10.05 -13.35 2.69
C ARG A 154 8.82 -13.97 2.03
N LEU A 155 7.62 -13.60 2.49
CA LEU A 155 6.36 -14.04 1.89
C LEU A 155 6.18 -13.46 0.49
N ALA A 156 6.58 -12.21 0.25
CA ALA A 156 6.52 -11.56 -1.06
C ALA A 156 7.26 -12.38 -2.13
N ALA A 157 8.47 -12.85 -1.81
CA ALA A 157 9.24 -13.72 -2.72
C ALA A 157 8.52 -15.06 -3.01
N VAL A 158 7.87 -15.65 -2.01
CA VAL A 158 7.09 -16.89 -2.19
C VAL A 158 5.83 -16.65 -3.02
N VAL A 159 5.14 -15.53 -2.79
CA VAL A 159 3.95 -15.12 -3.55
C VAL A 159 4.30 -14.87 -5.01
N ALA A 160 5.38 -14.14 -5.28
CA ALA A 160 5.85 -13.91 -6.65
C ALA A 160 6.10 -15.25 -7.38
N ALA A 161 6.85 -16.16 -6.75
CA ALA A 161 7.13 -17.47 -7.33
C ALA A 161 5.88 -18.35 -7.52
N ASP A 162 4.88 -18.27 -6.64
CA ASP A 162 3.61 -19.00 -6.79
C ASP A 162 2.72 -18.41 -7.89
N ASN A 163 2.65 -17.07 -7.98
CA ASN A 163 1.88 -16.36 -9.00
C ASN A 163 2.45 -16.59 -10.41
N ASP A 164 3.78 -16.73 -10.54
CA ASP A 164 4.46 -16.99 -11.82
C ASP A 164 4.23 -18.40 -12.38
N ARG A 165 3.66 -19.31 -11.60
CA ARG A 165 3.35 -20.68 -12.06
C ARG A 165 2.36 -20.64 -13.24
N PRO A 166 2.54 -21.45 -14.29
CA PRO A 166 1.66 -21.44 -15.46
C PRO A 166 0.16 -21.57 -15.12
N CYS A 167 -0.18 -22.34 -14.10
CA CYS A 167 -1.56 -22.54 -13.66
C CYS A 167 -2.15 -21.36 -12.85
N ASN A 168 -1.34 -20.37 -12.47
CA ASN A 168 -1.76 -19.21 -11.67
C ASN A 168 -1.68 -17.88 -12.43
N ARG A 169 -0.99 -17.84 -13.58
CA ARG A 169 -0.92 -16.65 -14.42
C ARG A 169 -2.32 -16.19 -14.85
N GLY A 170 -2.56 -14.88 -14.74
CA GLY A 170 -3.83 -14.25 -15.11
C GLY A 170 -4.98 -14.51 -14.14
N LYS A 171 -4.76 -15.24 -13.04
CA LYS A 171 -5.79 -15.40 -12.01
C LYS A 171 -5.88 -14.16 -11.14
N THR A 172 -7.10 -13.84 -10.73
CA THR A 172 -7.37 -12.76 -9.80
C THR A 172 -6.81 -13.08 -8.40
N PRO A 173 -6.11 -12.14 -7.76
CA PRO A 173 -5.71 -12.26 -6.36
C PRO A 173 -6.87 -12.61 -5.43
N PHE A 174 -6.62 -13.48 -4.46
CA PHE A 174 -7.67 -14.02 -3.59
C PHE A 174 -8.38 -12.94 -2.76
N HIS A 175 -7.65 -11.94 -2.27
CA HIS A 175 -8.23 -10.85 -1.48
C HIS A 175 -9.24 -10.02 -2.30
N LEU A 176 -9.00 -9.84 -3.61
CA LEU A 176 -9.92 -9.14 -4.50
C LEU A 176 -11.21 -9.94 -4.73
N LEU A 177 -11.14 -11.28 -4.81
CA LEU A 177 -12.33 -12.14 -4.88
C LEU A 177 -13.21 -12.01 -3.63
N ALA A 178 -12.60 -11.88 -2.45
CA ALA A 178 -13.34 -11.65 -1.22
C ALA A 178 -14.02 -10.27 -1.22
N GLN A 179 -13.31 -9.25 -1.72
CA GLN A 179 -13.76 -7.86 -1.81
C GLN A 179 -14.87 -7.67 -2.86
N GLN A 180 -14.86 -8.46 -3.94
CA GLN A 180 -15.91 -8.46 -4.97
C GLN A 180 -17.31 -8.64 -4.39
N ARG A 181 -17.49 -9.50 -3.38
CA ARG A 181 -18.79 -9.70 -2.74
C ARG A 181 -19.29 -8.48 -1.96
N TYR A 182 -18.37 -7.66 -1.45
CA TYR A 182 -18.74 -6.40 -0.81
C TYR A 182 -19.10 -5.36 -1.86
N ALA A 183 -18.33 -5.27 -2.95
CA ALA A 183 -18.63 -4.44 -4.11
C ALA A 183 -20.01 -4.75 -4.73
N GLU A 184 -20.35 -6.02 -4.90
CA GLU A 184 -21.65 -6.47 -5.41
C GLU A 184 -22.80 -6.01 -4.50
N LYS A 185 -22.65 -6.19 -3.18
CA LYS A 185 -23.65 -5.72 -2.20
C LYS A 185 -23.78 -4.21 -2.18
N ALA A 186 -22.69 -3.48 -2.34
CA ALA A 186 -22.68 -2.03 -2.39
C ALA A 186 -23.40 -1.52 -3.66
N ALA A 187 -23.08 -2.09 -4.82
CA ALA A 187 -23.76 -1.82 -6.10
C ALA A 187 -25.26 -2.13 -6.04
N ALA A 188 -25.63 -3.25 -5.42
CA ALA A 188 -27.04 -3.64 -5.26
C ALA A 188 -27.84 -2.63 -4.42
N ARG A 189 -27.20 -2.01 -3.41
CA ARG A 189 -27.84 -1.00 -2.54
C ARG A 189 -27.92 0.38 -3.18
N ALA A 190 -27.01 0.71 -4.08
CA ALA A 190 -27.04 1.97 -4.81
C ALA A 190 -28.32 2.04 -5.67
N ARG A 191 -29.16 3.05 -5.41
CA ARG A 191 -30.43 3.28 -6.13
C ARG A 191 -30.27 4.16 -7.38
N SER A 192 -29.04 4.36 -7.83
CA SER A 192 -28.67 5.19 -8.97
C SER A 192 -28.78 4.44 -10.30
N HIS A 193 -28.54 5.19 -11.38
CA HIS A 193 -28.25 4.69 -12.72
C HIS A 193 -27.01 3.78 -12.73
N GLU A 194 -26.76 3.11 -13.86
CA GLU A 194 -25.75 2.06 -14.02
C GLU A 194 -24.35 2.47 -13.52
N GLY A 195 -23.83 3.58 -14.01
CA GLY A 195 -22.51 4.10 -13.63
C GLY A 195 -22.42 4.52 -12.17
N GLY A 196 -23.51 4.97 -11.56
CA GLY A 196 -23.55 5.25 -10.11
C GLY A 196 -23.38 3.97 -9.27
N LYS A 197 -23.87 2.83 -9.75
CA LYS A 197 -23.62 1.52 -9.11
C LYS A 197 -22.16 1.10 -9.27
N LEU A 198 -21.58 1.32 -10.45
CA LEU A 198 -20.17 1.04 -10.72
C LEU A 198 -19.23 1.89 -9.86
N VAL A 199 -19.49 3.20 -9.72
CA VAL A 199 -18.71 4.10 -8.85
C VAL A 199 -18.70 3.60 -7.41
N VAL A 200 -19.85 3.19 -6.87
CA VAL A 200 -19.93 2.64 -5.51
C VAL A 200 -19.19 1.29 -5.40
N ALA A 201 -19.25 0.44 -6.43
CA ALA A 201 -18.47 -0.81 -6.46
C ALA A 201 -16.96 -0.55 -6.47
N LEU A 202 -16.48 0.44 -7.23
CA LEU A 202 -15.09 0.86 -7.29
C LEU A 202 -14.59 1.43 -5.95
N ALA A 203 -15.44 2.17 -5.25
CA ALA A 203 -15.13 2.69 -3.92
C ALA A 203 -14.83 1.59 -2.89
N GLU A 204 -15.46 0.41 -2.99
CA GLU A 204 -15.15 -0.74 -2.12
C GLU A 204 -13.71 -1.22 -2.32
N PHE A 205 -13.11 -1.02 -3.49
CA PHE A 205 -11.70 -1.28 -3.78
C PHE A 205 -10.77 -0.09 -3.50
N GLY A 206 -11.30 1.00 -2.95
CA GLY A 206 -10.55 2.25 -2.71
C GLY A 206 -10.14 2.94 -4.01
N ILE A 207 -10.92 2.78 -5.08
CA ILE A 207 -10.66 3.41 -6.37
C ILE A 207 -11.62 4.60 -6.52
N PRO A 208 -11.14 5.85 -6.47
CA PRO A 208 -11.95 7.01 -6.80
C PRO A 208 -12.40 6.94 -8.25
N ALA A 209 -13.67 7.25 -8.48
CA ALA A 209 -14.30 7.18 -9.79
C ALA A 209 -15.35 8.26 -9.92
N PHE A 210 -15.48 8.82 -11.13
CA PHE A 210 -16.33 9.96 -11.42
C PHE A 210 -17.22 9.64 -12.60
N LEU A 211 -18.45 10.15 -12.60
CA LEU A 211 -19.30 10.09 -13.78
C LEU A 211 -18.92 11.23 -14.71
N HIS A 212 -18.68 10.90 -15.97
CA HIS A 212 -18.22 11.85 -16.96
C HIS A 212 -19.06 11.73 -18.23
N GLU A 213 -19.38 12.87 -18.83
CA GLU A 213 -20.04 12.96 -20.13
C GLU A 213 -19.12 13.69 -21.11
N ASP A 214 -18.82 13.07 -22.25
CA ASP A 214 -18.12 13.71 -23.35
C ASP A 214 -18.90 13.49 -24.65
N ARG A 215 -19.33 14.60 -25.27
CA ARG A 215 -20.02 14.63 -26.58
C ARG A 215 -21.21 13.67 -26.70
N GLY A 216 -21.98 13.51 -25.62
CA GLY A 216 -23.18 12.66 -25.58
C GLY A 216 -22.90 11.19 -25.26
N VAL A 217 -21.64 10.82 -25.01
CA VAL A 217 -21.25 9.53 -24.43
C VAL A 217 -21.06 9.72 -22.94
N SER A 218 -21.68 8.87 -22.12
CA SER A 218 -21.49 8.88 -20.67
C SER A 218 -20.65 7.67 -20.22
N CYS A 219 -19.70 7.91 -19.34
CA CYS A 219 -18.75 6.91 -18.86
C CYS A 219 -18.42 7.12 -17.38
N VAL A 220 -17.76 6.13 -16.78
CA VAL A 220 -17.11 6.25 -15.48
C VAL A 220 -15.62 6.48 -15.72
N LEU A 221 -15.11 7.61 -15.25
CA LEU A 221 -13.72 8.03 -15.31
C LEU A 221 -12.96 7.56 -14.07
N VAL A 222 -11.79 6.95 -14.28
CA VAL A 222 -10.85 6.55 -13.23
C VAL A 222 -9.45 6.99 -13.60
N ALA A 223 -8.77 7.73 -12.72
CA ALA A 223 -7.36 8.07 -12.89
C ALA A 223 -6.47 6.83 -12.63
N VAL A 224 -5.47 6.57 -13.46
CA VAL A 224 -4.58 5.40 -13.28
C VAL A 224 -3.77 5.51 -11.98
N ASP A 225 -3.42 6.73 -11.58
CA ASP A 225 -2.76 7.02 -10.29
C ASP A 225 -3.71 7.06 -9.09
N ARG A 226 -5.00 6.83 -9.31
CA ARG A 226 -6.07 6.85 -8.30
C ARG A 226 -6.22 8.21 -7.60
N SER A 227 -5.99 9.32 -8.30
CA SER A 227 -6.34 10.63 -7.74
C SER A 227 -7.81 10.68 -7.33
N ALA A 228 -8.07 11.25 -6.15
CA ALA A 228 -9.40 11.48 -5.62
C ALA A 228 -9.99 12.81 -6.06
N ASP A 229 -9.27 13.60 -6.84
CA ASP A 229 -9.75 14.84 -7.46
C ASP A 229 -10.14 14.59 -8.92
N GLU A 230 -11.37 14.97 -9.28
CA GLU A 230 -11.91 14.76 -10.63
C GLU A 230 -11.13 15.57 -11.68
N GLY A 231 -10.75 16.81 -11.36
CA GLY A 231 -9.97 17.66 -12.27
C GLY A 231 -8.61 17.03 -12.57
N GLU A 232 -7.95 16.48 -11.55
CA GLU A 232 -6.71 15.74 -11.72
C GLU A 232 -6.88 14.42 -12.49
N ALA A 233 -8.03 13.75 -12.37
CA ALA A 233 -8.32 12.53 -13.12
C ALA A 233 -8.37 12.76 -14.64
N HIS A 234 -8.59 14.00 -15.09
CA HIS A 234 -8.57 14.38 -16.50
C HIS A 234 -7.19 14.71 -17.07
N THR A 235 -6.18 14.97 -16.24
CA THR A 235 -4.89 15.53 -16.70
C THR A 235 -3.78 14.50 -16.94
N GLY A 236 -4.03 13.22 -16.65
CA GLY A 236 -3.07 12.14 -16.84
C GLY A 236 -3.68 10.90 -17.50
N PRO A 237 -2.91 9.79 -17.54
CA PRO A 237 -3.42 8.50 -17.98
C PRO A 237 -4.67 8.10 -17.18
N ARG A 238 -5.70 7.67 -17.89
CA ARG A 238 -7.04 7.44 -17.33
C ARG A 238 -7.74 6.28 -17.99
N VAL A 239 -8.68 5.68 -17.27
CA VAL A 239 -9.54 4.61 -17.76
C VAL A 239 -10.95 5.16 -17.87
N LEU A 240 -11.57 4.98 -19.04
CA LEU A 240 -12.99 5.23 -19.23
C LEU A 240 -13.72 3.89 -19.27
N ILE A 241 -14.79 3.78 -18.48
CA ILE A 241 -15.59 2.57 -18.38
C ILE A 241 -17.02 2.87 -18.82
N SER A 242 -17.51 2.15 -19.82
CA SER A 242 -18.85 2.37 -20.38
C SER A 242 -19.57 1.05 -20.68
N SER A 243 -20.90 1.08 -20.64
CA SER A 243 -21.78 0.03 -21.13
C SER A 243 -22.32 0.51 -22.48
N GLY A 244 -21.64 0.12 -23.56
CA GLY A 244 -21.80 0.75 -24.86
C GLY A 244 -21.35 2.22 -24.83
N GLU A 245 -22.27 3.12 -25.21
CA GLU A 245 -22.04 4.58 -25.21
C GLU A 245 -22.57 5.28 -23.95
N HIS A 246 -23.07 4.52 -22.96
CA HIS A 246 -23.72 5.12 -21.79
C HIS A 246 -23.30 4.50 -20.44
N ALA A 247 -23.29 5.34 -19.41
CA ALA A 247 -23.14 5.00 -18.00
C ALA A 247 -24.20 5.69 -17.11
N ASP A 248 -25.02 6.59 -17.66
CA ASP A 248 -26.07 7.32 -16.94
C ASP A 248 -27.48 6.75 -17.16
N ARG A 249 -27.59 5.62 -17.88
CA ARG A 249 -28.87 4.92 -18.11
C ARG A 249 -29.52 4.42 -16.83
N PRO A 250 -30.86 4.45 -16.73
CA PRO A 250 -31.58 3.78 -15.67
C PRO A 250 -31.15 2.32 -15.56
N ALA A 251 -30.91 1.83 -14.34
CA ALA A 251 -30.37 0.48 -14.11
C ALA A 251 -31.19 -0.69 -14.74
N GLY A 252 -32.46 -0.47 -15.08
CA GLY A 252 -33.30 -1.46 -15.75
C GLY A 252 -33.16 -1.50 -17.27
N GLU A 253 -32.39 -0.56 -17.85
CA GLU A 253 -32.12 -0.43 -19.29
C GLU A 253 -30.73 -0.94 -19.66
N HIS A 254 -30.02 -1.56 -18.71
CA HIS A 254 -28.70 -2.14 -18.92
C HIS A 254 -28.78 -3.36 -19.83
N ASP A 255 -28.18 -3.26 -21.01
CA ASP A 255 -28.26 -4.28 -22.07
C ASP A 255 -26.90 -4.64 -22.67
N GLU A 256 -25.84 -3.87 -22.36
CA GLU A 256 -24.48 -4.07 -22.86
C GLU A 256 -23.49 -4.23 -21.71
N PRO A 257 -22.51 -5.13 -21.83
CA PRO A 257 -21.55 -5.32 -20.76
C PRO A 257 -20.63 -4.10 -20.59
N TRP A 258 -20.15 -3.88 -19.37
CA TRP A 258 -19.10 -2.91 -19.09
C TRP A 258 -17.81 -3.27 -19.84
N SER A 259 -17.24 -2.27 -20.51
CA SER A 259 -15.91 -2.32 -21.11
C SER A 259 -15.05 -1.19 -20.55
N ALA A 260 -13.75 -1.45 -20.39
CA ALA A 260 -12.81 -0.47 -19.87
C ALA A 260 -11.68 -0.21 -20.87
N HIS A 261 -11.45 1.06 -21.15
CA HIS A 261 -10.51 1.52 -22.18
C HIS A 261 -9.49 2.47 -21.57
N LEU A 262 -8.21 2.22 -21.83
CA LEU A 262 -7.10 3.03 -21.36
C LEU A 262 -6.82 4.18 -22.33
N TYR A 263 -6.63 5.37 -21.77
CA TYR A 263 -6.21 6.57 -22.48
C TYR A 263 -4.94 7.13 -21.83
N ASP A 264 -4.08 7.72 -22.65
CA ASP A 264 -2.86 8.39 -22.15
C ASP A 264 -3.15 9.80 -21.61
N GLY A 265 -2.10 10.50 -21.16
CA GLY A 265 -2.22 11.87 -20.61
C GLY A 265 -2.67 12.92 -21.64
N THR A 266 -2.57 12.63 -22.93
CA THR A 266 -3.07 13.51 -24.00
C THR A 266 -4.54 13.22 -24.35
N GLY A 267 -5.05 12.08 -23.88
CA GLY A 267 -6.39 11.59 -24.19
C GLY A 267 -6.47 10.73 -25.43
N GLU A 268 -5.34 10.25 -25.95
CA GLU A 268 -5.33 9.25 -27.02
C GLU A 268 -5.63 7.86 -26.46
N TYR A 269 -6.42 7.09 -27.20
CA TYR A 269 -6.73 5.69 -26.87
C TYR A 269 -5.48 4.83 -26.96
N VAL A 270 -5.27 3.98 -25.96
CA VAL A 270 -4.10 3.09 -25.85
C VAL A 270 -4.49 1.64 -26.03
N ASP A 271 -5.44 1.13 -25.22
CA ASP A 271 -5.79 -0.30 -25.19
C ASP A 271 -7.17 -0.56 -24.57
N GLU A 272 -7.75 -1.71 -24.88
CA GLU A 272 -8.92 -2.26 -24.19
C GLU A 272 -8.44 -3.14 -23.03
N LEU A 273 -8.79 -2.75 -21.80
CA LEU A 273 -8.31 -3.45 -20.61
C LEU A 273 -9.11 -4.72 -20.33
N PHE A 274 -10.44 -4.64 -20.49
CA PHE A 274 -11.35 -5.77 -20.34
C PHE A 274 -12.74 -5.45 -20.88
N VAL A 275 -13.49 -6.51 -21.15
CA VAL A 275 -14.95 -6.51 -21.30
C VAL A 275 -15.53 -7.50 -20.29
N CYS A 276 -16.55 -7.08 -19.55
CA CYS A 276 -17.22 -7.94 -18.59
C CYS A 276 -17.95 -9.11 -19.29
N PRO A 277 -18.02 -10.29 -18.66
CA PRO A 277 -18.81 -11.39 -19.19
C PRO A 277 -20.30 -11.01 -19.25
N ALA A 278 -20.95 -11.29 -20.37
CA ALA A 278 -22.38 -11.11 -20.51
C ALA A 278 -23.18 -12.08 -19.62
N GLY A 279 -24.40 -11.69 -19.25
CA GLY A 279 -25.36 -12.54 -18.53
C GLY A 279 -25.24 -12.49 -16.99
N LEU A 280 -24.39 -11.61 -16.45
CA LEU A 280 -24.42 -11.24 -15.05
C LEU A 280 -25.58 -10.28 -14.79
N ASP A 281 -26.10 -10.25 -13.56
CA ASP A 281 -26.92 -9.10 -13.16
C ASP A 281 -26.03 -7.86 -13.01
N LEU A 282 -26.59 -6.67 -13.20
CA LEU A 282 -25.85 -5.41 -13.19
C LEU A 282 -25.00 -5.21 -11.91
N SER A 283 -25.44 -5.70 -10.75
CA SER A 283 -24.67 -5.49 -9.51
C SER A 283 -23.44 -6.41 -9.45
N ALA A 284 -23.61 -7.67 -9.85
CA ALA A 284 -22.52 -8.62 -10.01
C ALA A 284 -21.55 -8.16 -11.12
N GLU A 285 -22.08 -7.58 -12.19
CA GLU A 285 -21.27 -7.06 -13.29
C GLU A 285 -20.45 -5.84 -12.89
N CYS A 286 -21.04 -4.87 -12.20
CA CYS A 286 -20.31 -3.73 -11.63
C CYS A 286 -19.19 -4.20 -10.68
N ALA A 287 -19.45 -5.22 -9.86
CA ALA A 287 -18.44 -5.79 -8.97
C ALA A 287 -17.31 -6.48 -9.74
N GLN A 288 -17.63 -7.20 -10.83
CA GLN A 288 -16.66 -7.82 -11.71
C GLN A 288 -15.80 -6.78 -12.44
N ALA A 289 -16.40 -5.70 -12.96
CA ALA A 289 -15.69 -4.60 -13.59
C ALA A 289 -14.73 -3.92 -12.61
N ALA A 290 -15.22 -3.59 -11.41
CA ALA A 290 -14.41 -2.98 -10.36
C ALA A 290 -13.22 -3.87 -9.94
N MET A 291 -13.46 -5.17 -9.76
CA MET A 291 -12.41 -6.14 -9.43
C MET A 291 -11.36 -6.27 -10.55
N SER A 292 -11.81 -6.30 -11.81
CA SER A 292 -10.94 -6.40 -12.98
C SER A 292 -10.03 -5.18 -13.09
N LEU A 293 -10.60 -3.98 -12.90
CA LEU A 293 -9.82 -2.74 -12.86
C LEU A 293 -8.87 -2.69 -11.67
N ALA A 294 -9.31 -3.09 -10.47
CA ALA A 294 -8.46 -3.13 -9.28
C ALA A 294 -7.24 -4.05 -9.47
N SER A 295 -7.45 -5.20 -10.11
CA SER A 295 -6.38 -6.13 -10.48
C SER A 295 -5.43 -5.49 -11.50
N TRP A 296 -5.96 -4.83 -12.52
CA TRP A 296 -5.14 -4.18 -13.55
C TRP A 296 -4.30 -3.03 -12.99
N LEU A 297 -4.90 -2.13 -12.21
CA LEU A 297 -4.21 -0.99 -11.60
C LEU A 297 -3.08 -1.45 -10.68
N THR A 298 -3.32 -2.49 -9.89
CA THR A 298 -2.29 -3.05 -8.99
C THR A 298 -1.06 -3.57 -9.76
N ALA A 299 -1.26 -4.08 -10.97
CA ALA A 299 -0.20 -4.68 -11.77
C ALA A 299 0.50 -3.71 -12.74
N ASN A 300 -0.13 -2.58 -13.10
CA ASN A 300 0.33 -1.75 -14.22
C ASN A 300 0.39 -0.23 -13.94
N ALA A 301 -0.20 0.29 -12.86
CA ALA A 301 -0.32 1.74 -12.68
C ALA A 301 1.04 2.47 -12.65
N ASP A 302 2.09 1.83 -12.14
CA ASP A 302 3.47 2.34 -12.09
C ASP A 302 4.09 2.59 -13.47
N ARG A 303 3.57 1.94 -14.53
CA ARG A 303 4.01 2.11 -15.91
C ARG A 303 3.38 3.32 -16.61
N HIS A 304 2.40 3.96 -15.99
CA HIS A 304 1.66 5.08 -16.54
C HIS A 304 1.71 6.29 -15.58
N PRO A 305 2.91 6.84 -15.31
CA PRO A 305 3.04 8.00 -14.44
C PRO A 305 2.39 9.23 -15.07
N ARG A 306 1.88 10.13 -14.21
CA ARG A 306 1.48 11.48 -14.63
C ARG A 306 2.74 12.24 -15.07
N THR A 307 2.75 12.74 -16.30
CA THR A 307 3.84 13.56 -16.87
C THR A 307 3.67 15.03 -16.56
#